data_AF-A0A3M4WD82-F1
#
_entry.id   AF-A0A3M4WD82-F1
#
_cell.length_a   1.000
_cell.length_b   1.000
_cell.length_c   1.000
_cell.angle_alpha   90.00
_cell.angle_beta   90.00
_cell.angle_gamma   90.00
#
_symmetry.space_group_name_H-M   'P 1'
#
loop_
_entity.id
_entity.type
_entity.pdbx_description
1 polymer ?
#
loop_
_entity_poly.entity_id
_entity_poly.type
_entity_poly.pdbx_seq_one_letter_code
_entity_poly.pdbx_strand_id
1 'polypeptide(L)'
;MDYPKSVPSVGLVNGKFVDENTVSGAPGSLISASWGNAVTDELLAVIRAAQIDPKEEDVDQLLEAIRYIVQNDAYTKNRVYSKEEMDALLKSNNVVPVGMMVPFPKAAIPPGYLEVDGSLQSIAAYPDLAAYLGTSYNKAGDPAGYFRLPESRGEFLRGWDHGRGVDANRALGSSQLDALQNITAVLGLRGGTSAGTGALGGASGAMSVSFGWGGEANTITRDANTSARSDTIFFDASTVARTSTETRPRNLAVMWCIKAWNAPTNQGNIDIAALKALAVQATEINWGLGRIATQAEVNAGVDDAPVVTPKKLRFGFAMSFTPASGYVLFPTWLGGLLIQYGRATLAPDTFSTLTWPLAWPDACYGIAGAVHSSLERVDDDITPQYRNLTKTSVILDRQDNGLVFTTLRDVFVIGIGK
;
A
#
# COMPACT_ATOMS: atom_id res chain seq x y z
N MET A 1 38.21 -16.13 16.06
CA MET A 1 37.63 -17.44 15.78
C MET A 1 38.03 -17.93 14.40
N ASP A 2 39.05 -18.78 14.38
CA ASP A 2 39.43 -19.72 13.33
C ASP A 2 40.09 -20.92 14.03
N TYR A 3 40.55 -21.94 13.29
CA TYR A 3 41.36 -23.02 13.85
C TYR A 3 42.55 -22.46 14.67
N PRO A 4 42.93 -23.11 15.79
CA PRO A 4 43.95 -22.60 16.72
C PRO A 4 45.38 -22.79 16.19
N LYS A 5 45.72 -22.10 15.11
CA LYS A 5 47.02 -22.19 14.41
C LYS A 5 48.16 -21.60 15.22
N SER A 6 47.89 -20.64 16.09
CA SER A 6 48.87 -19.97 16.95
C SER A 6 49.26 -20.79 18.18
N VAL A 7 48.47 -21.80 18.55
CA VAL A 7 48.71 -22.61 19.74
C VAL A 7 49.73 -23.72 19.43
N PRO A 8 50.91 -23.75 20.08
CA PRO A 8 51.92 -24.75 19.81
C PRO A 8 51.43 -26.16 20.15
N SER A 9 51.85 -27.14 19.36
CA SER A 9 51.61 -28.58 19.61
C SER A 9 50.14 -29.01 19.70
N VAL A 10 49.21 -28.27 19.10
CA VAL A 10 47.78 -28.67 19.01
C VAL A 10 47.55 -29.80 18.00
N GLY A 11 48.58 -30.19 17.25
CA GLY A 11 48.51 -31.33 16.33
C GLY A 11 47.69 -31.04 15.08
N LEU A 12 47.72 -29.79 14.58
CA LEU A 12 47.09 -29.42 13.32
C LEU A 12 47.97 -29.79 12.13
N VAL A 13 47.38 -30.32 11.08
CA VAL A 13 48.03 -30.51 9.77
C VAL A 13 47.22 -29.77 8.73
N ASN A 14 47.89 -28.92 7.93
CA ASN A 14 47.26 -28.03 6.95
C ASN A 14 46.14 -27.14 7.56
N GLY A 15 46.29 -26.77 8.83
CA GLY A 15 45.34 -25.90 9.53
C GLY A 15 44.05 -26.59 10.00
N LYS A 16 43.99 -27.93 10.02
CA LYS A 16 42.87 -28.72 10.57
C LYS A 16 43.34 -29.77 11.57
N PHE A 17 42.45 -30.20 12.46
CA PHE A 17 42.74 -31.27 13.41
C PHE A 17 42.92 -32.60 12.67
N VAL A 18 43.86 -33.42 13.12
CA VAL A 18 44.14 -34.77 12.59
C VAL A 18 44.28 -35.78 13.72
N ASP A 19 43.84 -37.02 13.51
CA ASP A 19 43.99 -38.08 14.51
C ASP A 19 45.42 -38.63 14.50
N GLU A 20 45.83 -39.24 15.63
CA GLU A 20 47.17 -39.82 15.77
C GLU A 20 47.39 -40.96 14.76
N ASN A 21 48.57 -40.99 14.14
CA ASN A 21 48.97 -42.09 13.27
C ASN A 21 50.07 -42.92 13.93
N THR A 22 49.65 -44.05 14.52
CA THR A 22 50.52 -44.98 15.25
C THR A 22 51.51 -45.73 14.36
N VAL A 23 51.31 -45.73 13.04
CA VAL A 23 52.18 -46.44 12.07
C VAL A 23 53.34 -45.55 11.60
N SER A 24 53.09 -44.25 11.42
CA SER A 24 54.13 -43.27 11.04
C SER A 24 54.75 -42.54 12.23
N GLY A 25 54.24 -42.76 13.45
CA GLY A 25 54.68 -42.08 14.68
C GLY A 25 54.30 -40.60 14.72
N ALA A 26 53.34 -40.17 13.89
CA ALA A 26 52.93 -38.78 13.83
C ALA A 26 51.92 -38.47 14.96
N PRO A 27 52.20 -37.51 15.86
CA PRO A 27 51.30 -37.17 16.95
C PRO A 27 50.01 -36.53 16.41
N GLY A 28 48.87 -36.96 16.96
CA GLY A 28 47.55 -36.43 16.62
C GLY A 28 47.18 -35.17 17.42
N SER A 29 46.04 -34.59 17.05
CA SER A 29 45.36 -33.54 17.79
C SER A 29 44.88 -34.01 19.15
N LEU A 30 44.81 -33.08 20.11
CA LEU A 30 44.34 -33.35 21.48
C LEU A 30 42.85 -33.74 21.56
N ILE A 31 42.08 -33.38 20.53
CA ILE A 31 40.66 -33.73 20.34
C ILE A 31 40.53 -34.54 19.06
N SER A 32 39.47 -35.34 18.94
CA SER A 32 39.25 -36.13 17.72
C SER A 32 39.07 -35.21 16.51
N ALA A 33 39.76 -35.53 15.42
CA ALA A 33 39.76 -34.73 14.20
C ALA A 33 38.34 -34.57 13.64
N SER A 34 37.55 -35.64 13.69
CA SER A 34 36.17 -35.62 13.22
C SER A 34 35.33 -34.59 13.98
N TRP A 35 35.41 -34.56 15.31
CA TRP A 35 34.61 -33.65 16.12
C TRP A 35 35.15 -32.21 16.05
N GLY A 36 36.46 -32.03 16.21
CA GLY A 36 37.10 -30.71 16.19
C GLY A 36 36.90 -29.97 14.87
N ASN A 37 37.04 -30.68 13.75
CA ASN A 37 36.82 -30.10 12.42
C ASN A 37 35.34 -29.81 12.18
N ALA A 38 34.43 -30.72 12.54
CA ALA A 38 33.00 -30.52 12.33
C ALA A 38 32.47 -29.28 13.07
N VAL A 39 32.82 -29.12 14.35
CA VAL A 39 32.39 -27.95 15.14
C VAL A 39 33.03 -26.67 14.60
N THR A 40 34.32 -26.68 14.28
CA THR A 40 35.01 -25.48 13.79
C THR A 40 34.51 -25.06 12.42
N ASP A 41 34.31 -26.01 11.50
CA ASP A 41 33.78 -25.73 10.16
C ASP A 41 32.33 -25.18 10.20
N GLU A 42 31.47 -25.67 11.11
CA GLU A 42 30.12 -25.14 11.34
C GLU A 42 30.15 -23.67 11.78
N LEU A 43 30.99 -23.33 12.77
CA LEU A 43 31.13 -21.95 13.24
C LEU A 43 31.69 -21.04 12.15
N LEU A 44 32.67 -21.51 11.38
CA LEU A 44 33.23 -20.78 10.25
C LEU A 44 32.21 -20.56 9.13
N ALA A 45 31.29 -21.51 8.90
CA ALA A 45 30.23 -21.36 7.92
C ALA A 45 29.29 -20.20 8.29
N VAL A 46 28.92 -20.05 9.57
CA VAL A 46 28.11 -18.93 10.06
C VAL A 46 28.84 -17.60 9.88
N ILE A 47 30.13 -17.53 10.23
CA ILE A 47 30.93 -16.31 10.10
C ILE A 47 31.08 -15.89 8.62
N ARG A 48 31.37 -16.85 7.72
CA ARG A 48 31.50 -16.59 6.28
C ARG A 48 30.15 -16.22 5.63
N ALA A 49 29.04 -16.77 6.12
CA ALA A 49 27.71 -16.39 5.65
C ALA A 49 27.39 -14.91 5.92
N ALA A 50 27.98 -14.33 6.98
CA ALA A 50 27.93 -12.91 7.26
C ALA A 50 28.97 -12.08 6.48
N GLN A 51 29.68 -12.68 5.51
CA GLN A 51 30.77 -12.07 4.75
C GLN A 51 31.95 -11.58 5.61
N ILE A 52 32.12 -12.16 6.79
CA ILE A 52 33.24 -11.87 7.68
C ILE A 52 34.36 -12.89 7.40
N ASP A 53 35.60 -12.41 7.27
CA ASP A 53 36.76 -13.29 7.14
C ASP A 53 37.19 -13.79 8.53
N PRO A 54 37.15 -15.12 8.80
CA PRO A 54 37.47 -15.65 10.12
C PRO A 54 38.94 -15.48 10.47
N LYS A 55 39.22 -14.96 11.68
CA LYS A 55 40.58 -14.73 12.18
C LYS A 55 40.74 -15.37 13.54
N GLU A 56 41.85 -16.05 13.81
CA GLU A 56 42.02 -16.81 15.06
C GLU A 56 41.82 -15.93 16.31
N GLU A 57 42.41 -14.73 16.30
CA GLU A 57 42.47 -13.77 17.41
C GLU A 57 41.14 -13.09 17.78
N ASP A 58 40.17 -13.00 16.86
CA ASP A 58 38.92 -12.25 17.09
C ASP A 58 37.82 -13.15 17.69
N VAL A 59 37.61 -13.10 19.00
CA VAL A 59 36.70 -14.03 19.72
C VAL A 59 35.22 -13.64 19.71
N ASP A 60 34.84 -12.58 19.01
CA ASP A 60 33.46 -12.07 18.92
C ASP A 60 32.82 -12.18 17.52
N GLN A 61 33.57 -12.67 16.52
CA GLN A 61 33.10 -12.76 15.11
C GLN A 61 31.83 -13.58 14.92
N LEU A 62 31.56 -14.60 15.74
CA LEU A 62 30.34 -15.40 15.67
C LEU A 62 29.11 -14.58 16.11
N LEU A 63 29.27 -13.77 17.16
CA LEU A 63 28.20 -12.90 17.65
C LEU A 63 27.91 -11.79 16.63
N GLU A 64 28.96 -11.22 16.03
CA GLU A 64 28.81 -10.25 14.95
C GLU A 64 28.12 -10.87 13.73
N ALA A 65 28.52 -12.08 13.32
CA ALA A 65 27.91 -12.80 12.23
C ALA A 65 26.42 -13.09 12.48
N ILE A 66 26.04 -13.54 13.69
CA ILE A 66 24.64 -13.76 14.05
C ILE A 66 23.85 -12.44 14.00
N ARG A 67 24.40 -11.34 14.52
CA ARG A 67 23.74 -10.03 14.45
C ARG A 67 23.54 -9.57 13.01
N TYR A 68 24.57 -9.72 12.17
CA TYR A 68 24.51 -9.38 10.75
C TYR A 68 23.48 -10.24 10.01
N ILE A 69 23.50 -11.56 10.20
CA ILE A 69 22.54 -12.48 9.57
C ILE A 69 21.12 -12.17 10.03
N VAL A 70 20.89 -11.89 11.32
CA VAL A 70 19.56 -11.49 11.80
C VAL A 70 19.09 -10.14 11.23
N GLN A 71 20.02 -9.22 10.93
CA GLN A 71 19.69 -7.93 10.32
C GLN A 71 19.46 -8.01 8.81
N ASN A 72 20.11 -8.94 8.10
CA ASN A 72 20.12 -9.00 6.64
C ASN A 72 19.39 -10.21 6.05
N ASP A 73 19.20 -11.28 6.82
CA ASP A 73 18.41 -12.44 6.44
C ASP A 73 16.95 -12.21 6.81
N ALA A 74 16.06 -12.56 5.88
CA ALA A 74 14.67 -12.15 5.82
C ALA A 74 13.76 -12.86 6.85
N TYR A 75 14.18 -12.96 8.11
CA TYR A 75 13.39 -13.54 9.21
C TYR A 75 13.04 -12.55 10.33
N THR A 76 13.05 -11.25 10.05
CA THR A 76 12.26 -10.27 10.79
C THR A 76 11.07 -9.82 9.95
N LYS A 77 9.88 -10.11 10.49
CA LYS A 77 8.55 -9.72 10.05
C LYS A 77 8.39 -8.19 10.04
N ASN A 78 9.06 -7.50 9.11
CA ASN A 78 8.80 -6.11 8.74
C ASN A 78 9.34 -5.79 7.33
N ARG A 79 8.98 -6.61 6.33
CA ARG A 79 9.12 -6.21 4.92
C ARG A 79 8.17 -5.02 4.68
N VAL A 80 8.72 -3.83 4.55
CA VAL A 80 8.05 -2.74 3.85
C VAL A 80 8.13 -3.09 2.38
N TYR A 81 7.09 -3.79 1.91
CA TYR A 81 6.96 -4.14 0.50
C TYR A 81 6.81 -2.86 -0.32
N SER A 82 7.49 -2.77 -1.47
CA SER A 82 7.16 -1.72 -2.43
C SER A 82 5.71 -1.87 -2.89
N LYS A 83 5.11 -0.81 -3.44
CA LYS A 83 3.74 -0.88 -3.96
C LYS A 83 3.62 -1.98 -5.02
N GLU A 84 4.64 -2.12 -5.86
CA GLU A 84 4.70 -3.10 -6.94
C GLU A 84 4.82 -4.53 -6.40
N GLU A 85 5.59 -4.74 -5.33
CA GLU A 85 5.70 -6.03 -4.66
C GLU A 85 4.43 -6.37 -3.89
N MET A 86 3.75 -5.39 -3.27
CA MET A 86 2.43 -5.61 -2.68
C MET A 86 1.40 -5.94 -3.72
N ASP A 87 1.38 -5.23 -4.84
CA ASP A 87 0.45 -5.50 -5.93
C ASP A 87 0.72 -6.90 -6.52
N ALA A 88 1.98 -7.32 -6.66
CA ALA A 88 2.34 -8.66 -7.11
C ALA A 88 1.94 -9.75 -6.10
N LEU A 89 2.16 -9.53 -4.81
CA LEU A 89 1.82 -10.48 -3.75
C LEU A 89 0.32 -10.56 -3.47
N LEU A 90 -0.40 -9.44 -3.59
CA LEU A 90 -1.86 -9.42 -3.57
C LEU A 90 -2.43 -10.13 -4.79
N LYS A 91 -1.79 -10.00 -5.95
CA LYS A 91 -2.18 -10.73 -7.17
C LYS A 91 -1.90 -12.23 -7.06
N SER A 92 -0.85 -12.65 -6.33
CA SER A 92 -0.55 -14.06 -6.09
C SER A 92 -1.35 -14.69 -4.93
N ASN A 93 -1.76 -13.91 -3.93
CA ASN A 93 -2.57 -14.38 -2.80
C ASN A 93 -4.09 -14.31 -3.05
N ASN A 94 -4.51 -13.86 -4.24
CA ASN A 94 -5.90 -13.78 -4.62
C ASN A 94 -6.33 -15.09 -5.29
N VAL A 95 -6.95 -15.97 -4.50
CA VAL A 95 -7.33 -17.33 -4.93
C VAL A 95 -8.43 -17.33 -6.04
N VAL A 96 -9.05 -16.18 -6.33
CA VAL A 96 -10.13 -16.05 -7.32
C VAL A 96 -9.95 -14.78 -8.21
N PRO A 97 -9.70 -14.93 -9.52
CA PRO A 97 -9.52 -13.81 -10.44
C PRO A 97 -10.83 -13.05 -10.70
N VAL A 98 -10.72 -11.75 -11.00
CA VAL A 98 -11.86 -10.93 -11.48
C VAL A 98 -12.44 -11.57 -12.75
N GLY A 99 -13.77 -11.60 -12.84
CA GLY A 99 -14.49 -12.26 -13.93
C GLY A 99 -14.90 -13.70 -13.65
N MET A 100 -14.35 -14.36 -12.62
CA MET A 100 -14.74 -15.71 -12.25
C MET A 100 -16.18 -15.74 -11.69
N MET A 101 -17.02 -16.61 -12.23
CA MET A 101 -18.36 -16.88 -11.73
C MET A 101 -18.35 -18.03 -10.71
N VAL A 102 -19.01 -17.83 -9.57
CA VAL A 102 -19.07 -18.78 -8.45
C VAL A 102 -20.50 -18.89 -7.92
N PRO A 103 -21.01 -20.10 -7.63
CA PRO A 103 -22.33 -20.27 -7.05
C PRO A 103 -22.31 -20.10 -5.53
N PHE A 104 -23.25 -19.33 -4.99
CA PHE A 104 -23.45 -19.15 -3.55
C PHE A 104 -24.81 -19.72 -3.11
N PRO A 105 -24.86 -20.61 -2.10
CA PRO A 105 -26.10 -21.24 -1.64
C PRO A 105 -26.95 -20.33 -0.71
N LYS A 106 -26.66 -19.03 -0.66
CA LYS A 106 -27.30 -18.05 0.21
C LYS A 106 -27.64 -16.80 -0.59
N ALA A 107 -28.80 -16.20 -0.30
CA ALA A 107 -29.22 -14.90 -0.85
C ALA A 107 -28.50 -13.73 -0.16
N ALA A 108 -27.16 -13.73 -0.20
CA ALA A 108 -26.33 -12.65 0.30
C ALA A 108 -25.06 -12.57 -0.56
N ILE A 109 -24.90 -11.45 -1.28
CA ILE A 109 -23.74 -11.25 -2.16
C ILE A 109 -22.49 -11.06 -1.29
N PRO A 110 -21.47 -11.91 -1.42
CA PRO A 110 -20.23 -11.74 -0.67
C PRO A 110 -19.46 -10.48 -1.11
N PRO A 111 -18.69 -9.86 -0.21
CA PRO A 111 -17.83 -8.73 -0.58
C PRO A 111 -16.87 -9.09 -1.72
N GLY A 112 -16.71 -8.19 -2.69
CA GLY A 112 -15.88 -8.41 -3.88
C GLY A 112 -16.64 -9.02 -5.06
N TYR A 113 -17.91 -9.37 -4.90
CA TYR A 113 -18.73 -9.99 -5.93
C TYR A 113 -19.96 -9.14 -6.27
N LEU A 114 -20.51 -9.39 -7.46
CA LEU A 114 -21.82 -8.91 -7.90
C LEU A 114 -22.66 -10.10 -8.32
N GLU A 115 -23.98 -10.04 -8.12
CA GLU A 115 -24.89 -11.05 -8.69
C GLU A 115 -24.89 -10.96 -10.23
N VAL A 116 -25.02 -12.11 -10.89
CA VAL A 116 -25.05 -12.21 -12.36
C VAL A 116 -26.49 -12.10 -12.85
N ASP A 117 -27.02 -10.87 -12.76
CA ASP A 117 -28.44 -10.48 -12.86
C ASP A 117 -28.76 -9.59 -14.08
N GLY A 118 -27.84 -9.50 -15.04
CA GLY A 118 -28.03 -8.68 -16.23
C GLY A 118 -27.97 -7.16 -16.00
N SER A 119 -27.65 -6.68 -14.79
CA SER A 119 -27.67 -5.25 -14.46
C SER A 119 -26.57 -4.45 -15.17
N LEU A 120 -26.77 -3.13 -15.26
CA LEU A 120 -25.76 -2.17 -15.70
C LEU A 120 -24.88 -1.75 -14.53
N GLN A 121 -23.58 -1.79 -14.73
CA GLN A 121 -22.56 -1.46 -13.73
C GLN A 121 -21.65 -0.35 -14.24
N SER A 122 -21.21 0.53 -13.34
CA SER A 122 -20.35 1.65 -13.70
C SER A 122 -18.92 1.18 -13.96
N ILE A 123 -18.34 1.59 -15.10
CA ILE A 123 -16.93 1.35 -15.42
C ILE A 123 -16.02 2.01 -14.38
N ALA A 124 -16.40 3.17 -13.86
CA ALA A 124 -15.63 3.87 -12.84
C ALA A 124 -15.62 3.13 -11.49
N ALA A 125 -16.73 2.45 -11.15
CA ALA A 125 -16.83 1.69 -9.91
C ALA A 125 -16.13 0.33 -9.98
N TYR A 126 -16.18 -0.34 -11.14
CA TYR A 126 -15.62 -1.68 -11.34
C TYR A 126 -14.74 -1.76 -12.60
N PRO A 127 -13.61 -1.02 -12.64
CA PRO A 127 -12.79 -0.89 -13.84
C PRO A 127 -12.18 -2.22 -14.30
N ASP A 128 -11.75 -3.08 -13.36
CA ASP A 128 -11.16 -4.38 -13.68
C ASP A 128 -12.19 -5.34 -14.30
N LEU A 129 -13.41 -5.38 -13.75
CA LEU A 129 -14.47 -6.22 -14.30
C LEU A 129 -14.97 -5.69 -15.64
N ALA A 130 -15.06 -4.36 -15.79
CA ALA A 130 -15.38 -3.72 -17.07
C ALA A 130 -14.34 -4.06 -18.14
N ALA A 131 -13.06 -4.02 -17.79
CA ALA A 131 -11.98 -4.42 -18.69
C ALA A 131 -12.04 -5.91 -19.06
N TYR A 132 -12.41 -6.78 -18.11
CA TYR A 132 -12.56 -8.21 -18.34
C TYR A 132 -13.75 -8.57 -19.25
N LEU A 133 -14.95 -8.04 -18.96
CA LEU A 133 -16.16 -8.35 -19.74
C LEU A 133 -16.26 -7.55 -21.04
N GLY A 134 -15.62 -6.38 -21.11
CA GLY A 134 -15.72 -5.46 -22.22
C GLY A 134 -17.17 -5.15 -22.57
N THR A 135 -17.53 -5.32 -23.84
CA THR A 135 -18.88 -5.10 -24.36
C THR A 135 -19.66 -6.38 -24.62
N SER A 136 -19.15 -7.56 -24.21
CA SER A 136 -19.71 -8.87 -24.58
C SER A 136 -21.18 -9.07 -24.23
N TYR A 137 -21.67 -8.39 -23.20
CA TYR A 137 -23.07 -8.48 -22.75
C TYR A 137 -23.85 -7.19 -22.96
N ASN A 138 -23.22 -6.13 -23.49
CA ASN A 138 -23.89 -4.85 -23.68
C ASN A 138 -24.98 -4.97 -24.75
N LYS A 139 -26.07 -4.22 -24.55
CA LYS A 139 -27.19 -4.11 -25.49
C LYS A 139 -27.14 -2.77 -26.20
N ALA A 140 -27.75 -2.72 -27.39
CA ALA A 140 -27.94 -1.47 -28.10
C ALA A 140 -28.73 -0.48 -27.22
N GLY A 141 -28.16 0.70 -26.99
CA GLY A 141 -28.75 1.73 -26.12
C GLY A 141 -28.20 1.77 -24.69
N ASP A 142 -27.27 0.88 -24.32
CA ASP A 142 -26.60 0.98 -23.02
C ASP A 142 -25.75 2.29 -22.94
N PRO A 143 -25.82 3.03 -21.82
CA PRO A 143 -25.18 4.34 -21.70
C PRO A 143 -23.65 4.22 -21.64
N ALA A 144 -22.96 5.22 -22.20
CA ALA A 144 -21.51 5.33 -22.09
C ALA A 144 -21.07 5.45 -20.62
N GLY A 145 -19.94 4.82 -20.28
CA GLY A 145 -19.46 4.74 -18.89
C GLY A 145 -20.03 3.58 -18.08
N TYR A 146 -20.86 2.73 -18.69
CA TYR A 146 -21.42 1.53 -18.08
C TYR A 146 -21.15 0.28 -18.93
N PHE A 147 -21.16 -0.87 -18.28
CA PHE A 147 -21.10 -2.21 -18.89
C PHE A 147 -22.17 -3.10 -18.27
N ARG A 148 -22.60 -4.13 -19.00
CA ARG A 148 -23.65 -5.04 -18.57
C ARG A 148 -23.09 -6.35 -18.03
N LEU A 149 -23.66 -6.85 -16.93
CA LEU A 149 -23.37 -8.18 -16.42
C LEU A 149 -24.09 -9.26 -17.25
N PRO A 150 -23.62 -10.52 -17.26
CA PRO A 150 -24.42 -11.62 -17.76
C PRO A 150 -25.72 -11.77 -16.95
N GLU A 151 -26.74 -12.42 -17.53
CA GLU A 151 -27.98 -12.80 -16.85
C GLU A 151 -28.02 -14.33 -16.73
N SER A 152 -28.05 -14.84 -15.50
CA SER A 152 -27.98 -16.27 -15.21
C SER A 152 -29.13 -16.78 -14.33
N ARG A 153 -30.03 -15.88 -13.90
CA ARG A 153 -31.12 -16.26 -12.99
C ARG A 153 -32.09 -17.17 -13.73
N GLY A 154 -32.30 -18.37 -13.20
CA GLY A 154 -33.15 -19.40 -13.81
C GLY A 154 -32.47 -20.22 -14.91
N GLU A 155 -31.20 -19.96 -15.22
CA GLU A 155 -30.49 -20.62 -16.31
C GLU A 155 -29.58 -21.74 -15.81
N PHE A 156 -29.40 -22.76 -16.66
CA PHE A 156 -28.31 -23.74 -16.51
C PHE A 156 -27.12 -23.31 -17.36
N LEU A 157 -25.93 -23.30 -16.77
CA LEU A 157 -24.70 -23.06 -17.52
C LEU A 157 -24.24 -24.34 -18.22
N ARG A 158 -23.90 -24.22 -19.50
CA ARG A 158 -23.29 -25.28 -20.31
C ARG A 158 -21.89 -24.89 -20.75
N GLY A 159 -21.05 -25.88 -21.03
CA GLY A 159 -19.77 -25.64 -21.69
C GLY A 159 -19.97 -25.10 -23.11
N TRP A 160 -19.17 -24.10 -23.50
CA TRP A 160 -19.14 -23.65 -24.89
C TRP A 160 -18.43 -24.68 -25.76
N ASP A 161 -19.07 -25.10 -26.84
CA ASP A 161 -18.53 -26.14 -27.74
C ASP A 161 -17.16 -25.79 -28.32
N HIS A 162 -16.92 -24.50 -28.59
CA HIS A 162 -15.65 -23.96 -29.08
C HIS A 162 -14.99 -24.80 -30.19
N GLY A 163 -15.81 -25.33 -31.11
CA GLY A 163 -15.35 -26.11 -32.27
C GLY A 163 -15.20 -27.62 -32.04
N ARG A 164 -15.62 -28.15 -30.88
CA ARG A 164 -15.63 -29.61 -30.62
C ARG A 164 -16.66 -30.35 -31.47
N GLY A 165 -17.74 -29.69 -31.89
CA GLY A 165 -18.76 -30.22 -32.80
C GLY A 165 -19.89 -31.01 -32.14
N VAL A 166 -20.02 -31.00 -30.81
CA VAL A 166 -21.13 -31.65 -30.10
C VAL A 166 -22.32 -30.71 -29.95
N ASP A 167 -22.06 -29.43 -29.69
CA ASP A 167 -23.08 -28.37 -29.62
C ASP A 167 -22.73 -27.24 -30.60
N ALA A 168 -22.64 -27.63 -31.88
CA ALA A 168 -22.23 -26.74 -32.96
C ALA A 168 -23.23 -25.58 -33.16
N ASN A 169 -22.72 -24.45 -33.66
CA ASN A 169 -23.49 -23.22 -33.93
C ASN A 169 -23.99 -22.46 -32.70
N ARG A 170 -23.45 -22.76 -31.51
CA ARG A 170 -23.74 -21.99 -30.29
C ARG A 170 -22.58 -21.07 -29.92
N ALA A 171 -22.88 -19.79 -29.81
CA ALA A 171 -21.93 -18.77 -29.37
C ALA A 171 -21.82 -18.75 -27.85
N LEU A 172 -20.65 -18.35 -27.34
CA LEU A 172 -20.48 -18.08 -25.91
C LEU A 172 -21.48 -17.00 -25.47
N GLY A 173 -22.14 -17.22 -24.32
CA GLY A 173 -23.18 -16.31 -23.80
C GLY A 173 -24.56 -16.43 -24.47
N SER A 174 -24.75 -17.34 -25.42
CA SER A 174 -26.08 -17.57 -26.04
C SER A 174 -27.00 -18.42 -25.15
N SER A 175 -28.26 -18.01 -25.05
CA SER A 175 -29.31 -18.77 -24.38
C SER A 175 -29.89 -19.88 -25.28
N GLN A 176 -30.49 -20.88 -24.66
CA GLN A 176 -31.20 -21.95 -25.33
C GLN A 176 -32.42 -22.34 -24.50
N LEU A 177 -33.56 -22.55 -25.16
CA LEU A 177 -34.75 -23.09 -24.52
C LEU A 177 -34.57 -24.57 -24.14
N ASP A 178 -35.39 -25.04 -23.21
CA ASP A 178 -35.44 -26.46 -22.87
C ASP A 178 -35.88 -27.31 -24.08
N ALA A 179 -35.43 -28.57 -24.08
CA ALA A 179 -35.82 -29.55 -25.09
C ALA A 179 -35.92 -30.93 -24.44
N LEU A 180 -36.95 -31.69 -24.84
CA LEU A 180 -37.10 -33.10 -24.49
C LEU A 180 -36.60 -33.98 -25.64
N GLN A 181 -36.06 -35.15 -25.31
CA GLN A 181 -35.76 -36.17 -26.31
C GLN A 181 -37.04 -36.72 -26.93
N ASN A 182 -36.97 -37.14 -28.18
CA ASN A 182 -38.12 -37.69 -28.91
C ASN A 182 -38.82 -38.80 -28.11
N ILE A 183 -40.13 -38.65 -27.89
CA ILE A 183 -40.97 -39.68 -27.24
C ILE A 183 -41.72 -40.41 -28.34
N THR A 184 -41.52 -41.72 -28.44
CA THR A 184 -42.19 -42.57 -29.43
C THR A 184 -43.29 -43.39 -28.77
N ALA A 185 -44.36 -43.65 -29.53
CA ALA A 185 -45.43 -44.54 -29.14
C ALA A 185 -46.03 -45.22 -30.36
N VAL A 186 -46.69 -46.36 -30.15
CA VAL A 186 -47.31 -47.15 -31.22
C VAL A 186 -48.80 -47.30 -30.94
N LEU A 187 -49.59 -46.96 -31.96
CA LEU A 187 -51.00 -47.27 -32.05
C LEU A 187 -51.20 -48.42 -33.05
N GLY A 188 -51.70 -49.55 -32.58
CA GLY A 188 -52.12 -50.64 -33.46
C GLY A 188 -53.53 -50.40 -33.98
N LEU A 189 -53.76 -50.58 -35.28
CA LEU A 189 -55.09 -50.59 -35.90
C LEU A 189 -55.43 -52.02 -36.34
N ARG A 190 -56.72 -52.39 -36.33
CA ARG A 190 -57.22 -53.67 -36.85
C ARG A 190 -58.02 -53.44 -38.14
N GLY A 191 -57.91 -54.36 -39.10
CA GLY A 191 -58.81 -54.39 -40.26
C GLY A 191 -60.20 -54.86 -39.82
N GLY A 192 -61.18 -53.96 -39.82
CA GLY A 192 -62.53 -54.24 -39.34
C GLY A 192 -63.32 -55.11 -40.31
N THR A 193 -63.60 -56.36 -39.94
CA THR A 193 -64.54 -57.23 -40.67
C THR A 193 -65.53 -57.96 -39.75
N SER A 194 -65.58 -57.66 -38.45
CA SER A 194 -66.50 -58.32 -37.51
C SER A 194 -67.27 -57.32 -36.67
N ALA A 195 -68.60 -57.44 -36.71
CA ALA A 195 -69.53 -56.62 -35.92
C ALA A 195 -69.16 -56.67 -34.43
N GLY A 196 -69.04 -55.50 -33.79
CA GLY A 196 -68.76 -55.37 -32.36
C GLY A 196 -67.29 -55.21 -31.96
N THR A 197 -66.34 -55.16 -32.90
CA THR A 197 -64.91 -54.92 -32.61
C THR A 197 -64.43 -53.64 -33.31
N GLY A 198 -64.01 -52.62 -32.55
CA GLY A 198 -63.58 -51.32 -33.09
C GLY A 198 -62.28 -51.38 -33.90
N ALA A 199 -61.92 -50.28 -34.57
CA ALA A 199 -60.74 -50.21 -35.44
C ALA A 199 -59.40 -50.13 -34.68
N LEU A 200 -59.41 -49.94 -33.36
CA LEU A 200 -58.21 -49.84 -32.53
C LEU A 200 -57.79 -51.22 -32.00
N GLY A 201 -56.53 -51.59 -32.23
CA GLY A 201 -56.01 -52.92 -31.95
C GLY A 201 -55.26 -53.10 -30.63
N GLY A 202 -54.75 -51.99 -30.08
CA GLY A 202 -53.97 -51.91 -28.85
C GLY A 202 -53.08 -50.66 -28.86
N ALA A 203 -52.64 -50.20 -27.68
CA ALA A 203 -51.67 -49.11 -27.54
C ALA A 203 -50.62 -49.46 -26.49
N SER A 204 -49.42 -48.89 -26.65
CA SER A 204 -48.29 -49.09 -25.74
C SER A 204 -47.41 -47.84 -25.66
N GLY A 205 -46.62 -47.74 -24.59
CA GLY A 205 -45.79 -46.57 -24.33
C GLY A 205 -46.66 -45.39 -23.89
N ALA A 206 -46.38 -44.20 -24.43
CA ALA A 206 -47.13 -42.98 -24.10
C ALA A 206 -48.56 -42.94 -24.66
N MET A 207 -49.07 -44.02 -25.25
CA MET A 207 -50.43 -44.09 -25.82
C MET A 207 -51.28 -45.09 -25.04
N SER A 208 -52.54 -44.73 -24.80
CA SER A 208 -53.58 -45.64 -24.29
C SER A 208 -54.87 -45.50 -25.10
N VAL A 209 -55.69 -46.55 -25.11
CA VAL A 209 -56.97 -46.58 -25.83
C VAL A 209 -58.13 -46.81 -24.86
N SER A 210 -59.26 -46.16 -25.11
CA SER A 210 -60.54 -46.41 -24.43
C SER A 210 -61.58 -46.83 -25.45
N PHE A 211 -62.21 -47.99 -25.22
CA PHE A 211 -63.23 -48.56 -26.08
C PHE A 211 -64.63 -48.16 -25.62
N GLY A 212 -65.49 -47.77 -26.56
CA GLY A 212 -66.91 -47.55 -26.26
C GLY A 212 -67.63 -48.89 -26.04
N TRP A 213 -68.09 -49.18 -24.81
CA TRP A 213 -68.81 -50.44 -24.53
C TRP A 213 -70.28 -50.38 -24.98
N GLY A 214 -70.73 -51.39 -25.73
CA GLY A 214 -72.13 -51.59 -26.13
C GLY A 214 -72.51 -50.93 -27.47
N GLY A 215 -72.76 -51.75 -28.50
CA GLY A 215 -73.15 -51.35 -29.86
C GLY A 215 -72.10 -51.69 -30.92
N GLU A 216 -72.50 -51.73 -32.20
CA GLU A 216 -71.63 -51.99 -33.35
C GLU A 216 -70.51 -50.94 -33.40
N ALA A 217 -69.27 -51.38 -33.20
CA ALA A 217 -68.12 -50.50 -33.22
C ALA A 217 -67.86 -49.97 -34.64
N ASN A 218 -67.76 -48.65 -34.79
CA ASN A 218 -67.62 -48.03 -36.10
C ASN A 218 -66.25 -48.35 -36.72
N THR A 219 -66.24 -48.58 -38.03
CA THR A 219 -65.01 -48.50 -38.84
C THR A 219 -64.48 -47.05 -38.83
N ILE A 220 -63.27 -46.79 -39.33
CA ILE A 220 -62.71 -45.41 -39.39
C ILE A 220 -63.62 -44.45 -40.19
N THR A 221 -64.55 -44.99 -40.99
CA THR A 221 -65.63 -44.28 -41.70
C THR A 221 -66.95 -44.36 -40.94
N ARG A 222 -67.57 -43.23 -40.59
CA ARG A 222 -68.94 -43.17 -40.04
C ARG A 222 -69.97 -43.48 -41.13
N ASP A 223 -70.87 -44.41 -40.85
CA ASP A 223 -72.16 -44.47 -41.53
C ASP A 223 -73.06 -43.32 -41.00
N ALA A 224 -73.69 -42.57 -41.90
CA ALA A 224 -74.44 -41.35 -41.59
C ALA A 224 -75.74 -41.61 -40.82
N ASN A 225 -76.22 -42.86 -40.80
CA ASN A 225 -77.54 -43.23 -40.27
C ASN A 225 -77.52 -44.02 -38.95
N THR A 226 -76.36 -44.16 -38.29
CA THR A 226 -76.24 -44.91 -37.03
C THR A 226 -75.64 -44.09 -35.90
N SER A 227 -76.25 -44.18 -34.71
CA SER A 227 -75.69 -43.65 -33.44
C SER A 227 -74.54 -44.53 -32.96
N ALA A 228 -73.39 -44.47 -33.62
CA ALA A 228 -72.20 -45.25 -33.24
C ALA A 228 -71.36 -44.54 -32.16
N ARG A 229 -70.89 -45.30 -31.17
CA ARG A 229 -69.94 -44.84 -30.13
C ARG A 229 -68.53 -44.76 -30.71
N SER A 230 -67.70 -43.84 -30.22
CA SER A 230 -66.33 -43.61 -30.72
C SER A 230 -65.27 -44.14 -29.76
N ASP A 231 -64.26 -44.81 -30.30
CA ASP A 231 -63.04 -45.12 -29.57
C ASP A 231 -62.17 -43.86 -29.42
N THR A 232 -61.48 -43.72 -28.29
CA THR A 232 -60.61 -42.56 -28.01
C THR A 232 -59.17 -43.01 -27.78
N ILE A 233 -58.22 -42.27 -28.33
CA ILE A 233 -56.78 -42.45 -28.12
C ILE A 233 -56.29 -41.31 -27.23
N PHE A 234 -55.51 -41.65 -26.21
CA PHE A 234 -54.86 -40.68 -25.34
C PHE A 234 -53.36 -40.76 -25.54
N PHE A 235 -52.71 -39.61 -25.65
CA PHE A 235 -51.27 -39.49 -25.46
C PHE A 235 -51.01 -38.91 -24.07
N ASP A 236 -50.25 -39.63 -23.26
CA ASP A 236 -49.84 -39.18 -21.94
C ASP A 236 -48.37 -39.57 -21.70
N ALA A 237 -47.49 -38.58 -21.83
CA ALA A 237 -46.06 -38.74 -21.58
C ALA A 237 -45.75 -39.12 -20.12
N SER A 238 -46.65 -38.83 -19.16
CA SER A 238 -46.44 -39.14 -17.73
C SER A 238 -46.33 -40.65 -17.45
N THR A 239 -46.84 -41.47 -18.38
CA THR A 239 -46.81 -42.92 -18.30
C THR A 239 -45.42 -43.53 -18.56
N VAL A 240 -44.53 -42.80 -19.24
CA VAL A 240 -43.19 -43.26 -19.62
C VAL A 240 -42.07 -42.31 -19.21
N ALA A 241 -42.41 -41.11 -18.73
CA ALA A 241 -41.48 -40.09 -18.26
C ALA A 241 -42.08 -39.31 -17.09
N ARG A 242 -41.23 -38.75 -16.22
CA ARG A 242 -41.70 -37.77 -15.23
C ARG A 242 -42.00 -36.45 -15.93
N THR A 243 -43.17 -35.88 -15.70
CA THR A 243 -43.62 -34.64 -16.35
C THR A 243 -43.78 -33.51 -15.33
N SER A 244 -43.70 -32.28 -15.84
CA SER A 244 -43.91 -31.01 -15.15
C SER A 244 -44.24 -29.95 -16.21
N THR A 245 -44.59 -28.72 -15.81
CA THR A 245 -44.78 -27.59 -16.74
C THR A 245 -43.48 -27.20 -17.47
N GLU A 246 -42.33 -27.54 -16.91
CA GLU A 246 -40.99 -27.25 -17.44
C GLU A 246 -40.14 -28.54 -17.45
N THR A 247 -39.41 -28.78 -18.54
CA THR A 247 -38.48 -29.90 -18.64
C THR A 247 -37.16 -29.54 -17.97
N ARG A 248 -36.87 -30.13 -16.80
CA ARG A 248 -35.62 -29.88 -16.09
C ARG A 248 -35.10 -31.11 -15.34
N PRO A 249 -33.78 -31.25 -15.18
CA PRO A 249 -33.22 -32.20 -14.22
C PRO A 249 -33.54 -31.75 -12.79
N ARG A 250 -33.29 -32.65 -11.82
CA ARG A 250 -33.23 -32.24 -10.41
C ARG A 250 -32.06 -31.26 -10.24
N ASN A 251 -32.31 -30.14 -9.57
CA ASN A 251 -31.33 -29.08 -9.37
C ASN A 251 -31.49 -28.42 -7.99
N LEU A 252 -30.48 -27.66 -7.60
CA LEU A 252 -30.47 -26.78 -6.44
C LEU A 252 -30.27 -25.34 -6.93
N ALA A 253 -31.16 -24.44 -6.54
CA ALA A 253 -31.03 -23.02 -6.86
C ALA A 253 -29.91 -22.39 -6.02
N VAL A 254 -29.01 -21.68 -6.70
CA VAL A 254 -27.90 -20.92 -6.12
C VAL A 254 -27.88 -19.53 -6.73
N MET A 255 -27.32 -18.57 -6.01
CA MET A 255 -27.04 -17.24 -6.56
C MET A 255 -25.71 -17.29 -7.28
N TRP A 256 -25.71 -17.10 -8.59
CA TRP A 256 -24.48 -16.95 -9.35
C TRP A 256 -23.94 -15.54 -9.16
N CYS A 257 -22.70 -15.45 -8.68
CA CYS A 257 -22.02 -14.17 -8.54
C CYS A 257 -20.72 -14.17 -9.35
N ILE A 258 -20.34 -13.00 -9.86
CA ILE A 258 -19.10 -12.76 -10.57
C ILE A 258 -18.14 -11.94 -9.70
N LYS A 259 -16.88 -12.34 -9.66
CA LYS A 259 -15.83 -11.60 -8.95
C LYS A 259 -15.63 -10.25 -9.64
N ALA A 260 -15.95 -9.16 -8.95
CA ALA A 260 -16.00 -7.82 -9.54
C ALA A 260 -14.78 -6.96 -9.18
N TRP A 261 -14.29 -7.08 -7.94
CA TRP A 261 -13.06 -6.40 -7.50
C TRP A 261 -12.42 -7.19 -6.38
N ASN A 262 -11.15 -6.92 -6.09
CA ASN A 262 -10.47 -7.49 -4.94
C ASN A 262 -10.95 -6.78 -3.68
N ALA A 263 -11.81 -7.45 -2.90
CA ALA A 263 -12.20 -6.94 -1.59
C ALA A 263 -10.91 -6.70 -0.78
N PRO A 264 -10.72 -5.50 -0.18
CA PRO A 264 -9.56 -5.26 0.67
C PRO A 264 -9.60 -6.26 1.82
N THR A 265 -8.65 -7.18 1.89
CA THR A 265 -8.70 -8.29 2.85
C THR A 265 -8.40 -7.87 4.28
N ASN A 266 -7.92 -6.64 4.51
CA ASN A 266 -7.69 -6.06 5.86
C ASN A 266 -7.49 -4.53 5.78
N GLN A 267 -8.41 -3.78 5.20
CA GLN A 267 -8.53 -2.36 5.58
C GLN A 267 -9.46 -2.33 6.77
N GLY A 268 -8.93 -2.28 8.00
CA GLY A 268 -9.74 -1.75 9.10
C GLY A 268 -10.36 -0.47 8.59
N ASN A 269 -11.69 -0.40 8.55
CA ASN A 269 -12.48 0.63 7.86
C ASN A 269 -11.75 1.98 7.86
N ILE A 270 -11.06 2.32 6.76
CA ILE A 270 -10.51 3.66 6.61
C ILE A 270 -11.72 4.51 6.26
N ASP A 271 -12.31 5.09 7.29
CA ASP A 271 -13.38 6.05 7.11
C ASP A 271 -12.77 7.29 6.44
N ILE A 272 -12.94 7.37 5.13
CA ILE A 272 -12.50 8.51 4.30
C ILE A 272 -13.18 9.80 4.77
N ALA A 273 -14.38 9.74 5.36
CA ALA A 273 -15.03 10.90 5.95
C ALA A 273 -14.33 11.34 7.25
N ALA A 274 -13.89 10.40 8.09
CA ALA A 274 -13.08 10.71 9.27
C ALA A 274 -11.70 11.25 8.89
N LEU A 275 -11.05 10.70 7.85
CA LEU A 275 -9.78 11.23 7.34
C LEU A 275 -9.95 12.63 6.75
N LYS A 276 -11.06 12.89 6.05
CA LYS A 276 -11.39 14.21 5.50
C LYS A 276 -11.64 15.24 6.62
N ALA A 277 -12.22 14.83 7.74
CA ALA A 277 -12.39 15.68 8.92
C ALA A 277 -11.05 16.00 9.61
N LEU A 278 -10.09 15.07 9.59
CA LEU A 278 -8.73 15.30 10.11
C LEU A 278 -7.84 16.11 9.14
N ALA A 279 -8.20 16.18 7.86
CA ALA A 279 -7.46 16.90 6.82
C ALA A 279 -7.92 18.36 6.63
N VAL A 280 -8.60 18.95 7.62
CA VAL A 280 -9.02 20.36 7.58
C VAL A 280 -7.83 21.25 7.96
N GLN A 281 -7.69 22.40 7.28
CA GLN A 281 -6.69 23.41 7.61
C GLN A 281 -6.89 23.90 9.05
N ALA A 282 -5.82 23.93 9.83
CA ALA A 282 -5.84 24.49 11.18
C ALA A 282 -6.25 25.97 11.14
N THR A 283 -7.11 26.38 12.07
CA THR A 283 -7.47 27.79 12.29
C THR A 283 -7.29 28.13 13.76
N GLU A 284 -7.44 29.41 14.13
CA GLU A 284 -7.33 29.83 15.53
C GLU A 284 -8.39 29.21 16.46
N ILE A 285 -9.48 28.68 15.90
CA ILE A 285 -10.61 28.10 16.63
C ILE A 285 -10.66 26.57 16.48
N ASN A 286 -10.20 26.05 15.33
CA ASN A 286 -10.32 24.63 14.99
C ASN A 286 -8.95 23.95 14.90
N TRP A 287 -8.83 22.78 15.52
CA TRP A 287 -7.68 21.91 15.34
C TRP A 287 -7.66 21.33 13.93
N GLY A 288 -6.48 21.26 13.31
CA GLY A 288 -6.31 20.80 11.94
C GLY A 288 -4.85 20.67 11.53
N LEU A 289 -4.59 20.46 10.24
CA LEU A 289 -3.26 20.40 9.66
C LEU A 289 -2.80 21.79 9.22
N GLY A 290 -1.53 22.12 9.48
CA GLY A 290 -0.91 23.37 9.04
C GLY A 290 0.34 23.10 8.22
N ARG A 291 0.42 23.68 7.01
CA ARG A 291 1.65 23.64 6.20
C ARG A 291 2.71 24.52 6.83
N ILE A 292 3.98 24.12 6.76
CA ILE A 292 5.11 24.95 7.19
C ILE A 292 5.39 26.06 6.15
N ALA A 293 5.48 27.30 6.61
CA ALA A 293 5.79 28.45 5.75
C ALA A 293 7.21 28.35 5.18
N THR A 294 7.39 28.75 3.92
CA THR A 294 8.70 28.99 3.30
C THR A 294 9.30 30.31 3.81
N GLN A 295 10.60 30.52 3.61
CA GLN A 295 11.24 31.76 4.05
C GLN A 295 10.72 32.99 3.30
N ALA A 296 10.38 32.84 2.03
CA ALA A 296 9.84 33.94 1.22
C ALA A 296 8.46 34.37 1.73
N GLU A 297 7.59 33.42 2.06
CA GLU A 297 6.26 33.69 2.64
C GLU A 297 6.37 34.42 3.99
N VAL A 298 7.27 33.99 4.86
CA VAL A 298 7.53 34.65 6.15
C VAL A 298 8.03 36.09 5.97
N ASN A 299 8.88 36.33 4.98
CA ASN A 299 9.40 37.67 4.70
C ASN A 299 8.33 38.60 4.09
N ALA A 300 7.42 38.05 3.27
CA ALA A 300 6.35 38.81 2.63
C ALA A 300 5.25 39.20 3.64
N GLY A 301 4.97 38.35 4.63
CA GLY A 301 4.05 38.67 5.73
C GLY A 301 2.59 38.87 5.29
N VAL A 302 2.15 38.16 4.25
CA VAL A 302 0.81 38.33 3.63
C VAL A 302 -0.12 37.11 3.79
N ASP A 303 0.40 35.96 4.23
CA ASP A 303 -0.34 34.69 4.32
C ASP A 303 -0.38 34.21 5.76
N ASP A 304 -1.60 34.08 6.31
CA ASP A 304 -1.88 33.65 7.69
C ASP A 304 -2.12 32.12 7.80
N ALA A 305 -2.18 31.40 6.68
CA ALA A 305 -2.43 29.95 6.69
C ALA A 305 -1.23 29.08 7.14
N PRO A 306 0.04 29.41 6.81
CA PRO A 306 1.15 28.52 7.11
C PRO A 306 1.83 28.82 8.45
N VAL A 307 2.33 27.77 9.12
CA VAL A 307 2.98 27.86 10.43
C VAL A 307 4.46 28.24 10.28
N VAL A 308 4.90 29.24 11.06
CA VAL A 308 6.31 29.65 11.14
C VAL A 308 7.07 28.76 12.12
N THR A 309 8.26 28.28 11.74
CA THR A 309 9.07 27.43 12.61
C THR A 309 9.96 28.24 13.55
N PRO A 310 10.35 27.70 14.72
CA PRO A 310 11.29 28.37 15.64
C PRO A 310 12.61 28.78 14.99
N LYS A 311 13.11 28.00 14.02
CA LYS A 311 14.30 28.36 13.23
C LYS A 311 14.09 29.64 12.43
N LYS A 312 12.93 29.82 11.81
CA LYS A 312 12.59 31.04 11.05
C LYS A 312 12.34 32.23 11.97
N LEU A 313 11.80 32.00 13.16
CA LEU A 313 11.72 33.02 14.23
C LEU A 313 13.09 33.43 14.75
N ARG A 314 14.06 32.50 14.88
CA ARG A 314 15.43 32.78 15.33
C ARG A 314 16.28 33.51 14.28
N PHE A 315 16.01 33.29 13.00
CA PHE A 315 16.52 34.19 11.94
C PHE A 315 15.90 35.60 12.02
N GLY A 316 14.85 35.76 12.82
CA GLY A 316 14.23 37.03 13.17
C GLY A 316 14.83 37.68 14.41
N PHE A 317 15.15 36.99 15.50
CA PHE A 317 15.62 37.67 16.72
C PHE A 317 16.77 36.91 17.38
N ALA A 318 17.95 37.52 17.38
CA ALA A 318 19.16 36.98 17.99
C ALA A 318 19.80 38.00 18.93
N MET A 319 20.20 37.56 20.12
CA MET A 319 20.86 38.41 21.10
C MET A 319 22.01 37.67 21.77
N SER A 320 23.02 38.42 22.19
CA SER A 320 24.09 37.95 23.06
C SER A 320 24.49 39.06 24.00
N PHE A 321 24.62 38.75 25.29
CA PHE A 321 25.05 39.72 26.30
C PHE A 321 26.20 39.13 27.11
N THR A 322 27.38 39.72 26.95
CA THR A 322 28.54 39.42 27.81
C THR A 322 29.11 40.74 28.35
N PRO A 323 29.86 40.71 29.45
CA PRO A 323 30.47 41.93 29.98
C PRO A 323 31.39 42.65 28.97
N ALA A 324 32.04 41.91 28.06
CA ALA A 324 33.01 42.46 27.12
C ALA A 324 32.37 42.97 25.81
N SER A 325 31.37 42.26 25.27
CA SER A 325 30.65 42.67 24.06
C SER A 325 29.31 41.94 23.90
N GLY A 326 28.41 42.50 23.10
CA GLY A 326 27.09 41.92 22.86
C GLY A 326 26.34 42.57 21.72
N TYR A 327 25.20 41.98 21.36
CA TYR A 327 24.35 42.46 20.26
C TYR A 327 22.88 42.10 20.45
N VAL A 328 22.04 42.83 19.72
CA VAL A 328 20.64 42.52 19.44
C VAL A 328 20.43 42.69 17.93
N LEU A 329 20.07 41.61 17.25
CA LEU A 329 19.70 41.58 15.85
C LEU A 329 18.17 41.44 15.75
N PHE A 330 17.54 42.42 15.12
CA PHE A 330 16.11 42.45 14.87
C PHE A 330 15.73 41.72 13.58
N PRO A 331 14.45 41.33 13.44
CA PRO A 331 14.03 40.54 12.30
C PRO A 331 14.14 41.30 10.99
N THR A 332 14.40 40.57 9.91
CA THR A 332 14.45 41.13 8.56
C THR A 332 13.14 41.79 8.15
N TRP A 333 11.99 41.27 8.62
CA TRP A 333 10.67 41.88 8.44
C TRP A 333 10.43 43.13 9.30
N LEU A 334 11.22 43.36 10.35
CA LEU A 334 11.30 44.65 11.09
C LEU A 334 12.42 45.56 10.57
N GLY A 335 12.87 45.33 9.34
CA GLY A 335 13.93 46.13 8.72
C GLY A 335 15.34 45.66 9.08
N GLY A 336 15.54 44.64 9.92
CA GLY A 336 16.84 44.00 10.15
C GLY A 336 17.85 44.83 10.95
N LEU A 337 17.36 45.71 11.83
CA LEU A 337 18.20 46.56 12.67
C LEU A 337 19.18 45.72 13.50
N LEU A 338 20.44 46.15 13.55
CA LEU A 338 21.48 45.56 14.40
C LEU A 338 21.95 46.62 15.39
N ILE A 339 21.94 46.26 16.67
CA ILE A 339 22.51 47.06 17.75
C ILE A 339 23.62 46.22 18.37
N GLN A 340 24.83 46.77 18.47
CA GLN A 340 25.98 46.06 19.03
C GLN A 340 26.72 46.94 20.01
N TYR A 341 27.35 46.35 21.02
CA TYR A 341 28.21 47.07 21.94
C TYR A 341 29.49 46.29 22.22
N GLY A 342 30.50 47.00 22.70
CA GLY A 342 31.74 46.41 23.18
C GLY A 342 32.48 47.32 24.15
N ARG A 343 33.47 46.75 24.83
CA ARG A 343 34.34 47.45 25.77
C ARG A 343 35.80 47.18 25.42
N ALA A 344 36.66 48.17 25.63
CA ALA A 344 38.10 48.01 25.58
C ALA A 344 38.77 48.84 26.67
N THR A 345 39.82 48.29 27.28
CA THR A 345 40.68 49.03 28.21
C THR A 345 41.83 49.67 27.41
N LEU A 346 41.99 50.98 27.57
CA LEU A 346 42.98 51.78 26.85
C LEU A 346 44.03 52.34 27.81
N ALA A 347 45.30 52.26 27.41
CA ALA A 347 46.42 52.90 28.08
C ALA A 347 46.65 54.32 27.52
N PRO A 348 47.46 55.18 28.19
CA PRO A 348 47.85 56.48 27.63
C PRO A 348 48.45 56.37 26.24
N ASP A 349 48.01 57.24 25.33
CA ASP A 349 48.51 57.34 23.95
C ASP A 349 48.48 56.03 23.14
N THR A 350 47.54 55.13 23.46
CA THR A 350 47.37 53.85 22.75
C THR A 350 46.05 53.77 22.00
N PHE A 351 46.10 53.10 20.84
CA PHE A 351 44.92 52.72 20.07
C PHE A 351 44.56 51.26 20.36
N SER A 352 43.28 50.95 20.48
CA SER A 352 42.80 49.57 20.58
C SER A 352 41.73 49.29 19.53
N THR A 353 41.82 48.13 18.88
CA THR A 353 40.81 47.70 17.91
C THR A 353 39.73 46.92 18.63
N LEU A 354 38.51 47.45 18.61
CA LEU A 354 37.33 46.68 19.01
C LEU A 354 36.78 45.94 17.79
N THR A 355 36.65 44.62 17.91
CA THR A 355 35.95 43.78 16.94
C THR A 355 34.49 43.63 17.34
N TRP A 356 33.57 43.93 16.41
CA TRP A 356 32.14 43.75 16.62
C TRP A 356 31.78 42.26 16.72
N PRO A 357 30.81 41.88 17.58
CA PRO A 357 30.34 40.50 17.66
C PRO A 357 29.84 39.91 16.34
N LEU A 358 29.21 40.75 15.51
CA LEU A 358 28.75 40.44 14.16
C LEU A 358 29.25 41.52 13.19
N ALA A 359 29.57 41.12 11.97
CA ALA A 359 29.84 42.07 10.90
C ALA A 359 28.55 42.84 10.56
N TRP A 360 28.63 44.16 10.43
CA TRP A 360 27.53 45.00 9.93
C TRP A 360 27.13 44.54 8.52
N PRO A 361 25.94 43.96 8.33
CA PRO A 361 25.56 43.45 7.01
C PRO A 361 25.64 44.52 5.89
N ASP A 362 25.16 45.73 6.14
CA ASP A 362 25.25 46.91 5.26
C ASP A 362 26.31 47.92 5.76
N ALA A 363 26.05 48.63 6.84
CA ALA A 363 26.96 49.59 7.48
C ALA A 363 26.52 49.93 8.93
N CYS A 364 27.49 50.39 9.73
CA CYS A 364 27.20 51.03 11.00
C CYS A 364 26.78 52.48 10.75
N TYR A 365 25.55 52.84 11.07
CA TYR A 365 24.96 54.15 10.79
C TYR A 365 25.32 55.20 11.85
N GLY A 366 25.59 54.76 13.08
CA GLY A 366 26.03 55.65 14.15
C GLY A 366 26.67 54.88 15.29
N ILE A 367 27.61 55.54 15.96
CA ILE A 367 28.26 55.03 17.17
C ILE A 367 28.22 56.10 18.26
N ALA A 368 28.05 55.65 19.49
CA ALA A 368 28.14 56.46 20.69
C ALA A 368 28.86 55.65 21.77
N GLY A 369 29.37 56.33 22.79
CA GLY A 369 30.06 55.64 23.87
C GLY A 369 30.57 56.60 24.91
N ALA A 370 31.09 56.03 25.99
CA ALA A 370 31.52 56.75 27.17
C ALA A 370 32.76 56.10 27.77
N VAL A 371 33.57 56.92 28.45
CA VAL A 371 34.63 56.43 29.32
C VAL A 371 34.00 55.91 30.60
N HIS A 372 34.30 54.68 30.97
CA HIS A 372 33.96 54.07 32.24
C HIS A 372 35.25 53.81 33.02
N SER A 373 35.35 54.36 34.22
CA SER A 373 36.53 54.18 35.10
C SER A 373 36.26 53.27 36.29
N SER A 374 35.01 53.07 36.69
CA SER A 374 34.53 52.04 37.63
C SER A 374 33.00 52.12 37.76
N LEU A 375 32.39 51.57 38.82
CA LEU A 375 30.98 51.79 39.17
C LEU A 375 30.67 53.26 39.55
N GLU A 376 31.70 54.07 39.79
CA GLU A 376 31.58 55.50 40.07
C GLU A 376 31.90 56.32 38.83
N ARG A 377 31.08 57.35 38.57
CA ARG A 377 31.30 58.33 37.50
C ARG A 377 32.51 59.19 37.89
N VAL A 378 33.56 59.15 37.07
CA VAL A 378 34.71 60.03 37.22
C VAL A 378 34.68 61.04 36.07
N ASP A 379 34.48 62.31 36.40
CA ASP A 379 34.53 63.44 35.47
C ASP A 379 35.99 63.87 35.26
N ASP A 380 36.83 62.93 34.82
CA ASP A 380 38.14 63.27 34.27
C ASP A 380 37.89 63.70 32.82
N ASP A 381 38.46 64.81 32.36
CA ASP A 381 38.28 65.44 31.05
C ASP A 381 38.77 64.58 29.84
N ILE A 382 38.58 63.26 29.91
CA ILE A 382 38.93 62.25 28.92
C ILE A 382 37.69 61.96 28.06
N THR A 383 37.84 62.08 26.75
CA THR A 383 36.76 61.82 25.78
C THR A 383 37.10 60.61 24.91
N PRO A 384 36.13 59.72 24.62
CA PRO A 384 36.35 58.61 23.71
C PRO A 384 36.36 59.12 22.27
N GLN A 385 37.35 58.69 21.50
CA GLN A 385 37.47 58.99 20.09
C GLN A 385 37.33 57.70 19.28
N TYR A 386 36.66 57.78 18.14
CA TYR A 386 36.39 56.64 17.26
C TYR A 386 37.00 56.89 15.90
N ARG A 387 37.82 55.95 15.42
CA ARG A 387 38.52 56.04 14.15
C ARG A 387 38.31 54.77 13.33
N ASN A 388 38.43 54.89 12.01
CA ASN A 388 38.41 53.78 11.06
C ASN A 388 37.28 52.76 11.31
N LEU A 389 36.04 53.23 11.31
CA LEU A 389 34.86 52.36 11.41
C LEU A 389 34.75 51.48 10.16
N THR A 390 34.77 50.17 10.36
CA THR A 390 34.58 49.17 9.31
C THR A 390 33.37 48.28 9.62
N LYS A 391 33.05 47.35 8.70
CA LYS A 391 31.99 46.38 8.95
C LYS A 391 32.27 45.45 10.12
N THR A 392 33.53 45.24 10.50
CA THR A 392 33.92 44.25 11.52
C THR A 392 34.59 44.85 12.74
N SER A 393 35.04 46.10 12.68
CA SER A 393 35.76 46.74 13.77
C SER A 393 35.64 48.25 13.82
N VAL A 394 36.05 48.83 14.94
CA VAL A 394 36.30 50.26 15.11
C VAL A 394 37.58 50.43 15.94
N ILE A 395 38.39 51.44 15.61
CA ILE A 395 39.55 51.80 16.43
C ILE A 395 39.09 52.76 17.51
N LEU A 396 39.35 52.38 18.75
CA LEU A 396 39.09 53.18 19.95
C LEU A 396 40.37 53.90 20.35
N ASP A 397 40.21 55.17 20.67
CA ASP A 397 41.24 56.10 21.10
C ASP A 397 40.69 56.92 22.29
N ARG A 398 41.56 57.37 23.18
CA ARG A 398 41.17 58.26 24.27
C ARG A 398 41.89 59.60 24.09
N GLN A 399 41.14 60.69 24.17
CA GLN A 399 41.69 62.03 24.14
C GLN A 399 41.58 62.64 25.52
N ASP A 400 42.73 62.93 26.12
CA ASP A 400 42.86 63.62 27.39
C ASP A 400 42.83 65.14 27.15
N ASN A 401 41.80 65.84 27.65
CA ASN A 401 41.71 67.29 27.50
C ASN A 401 42.38 67.99 28.70
N GLY A 402 43.46 68.73 28.43
CA GLY A 402 44.10 69.64 29.38
C GLY A 402 45.21 69.04 30.26
N LEU A 403 45.08 67.79 30.73
CA LEU A 403 46.08 67.09 31.55
C LEU A 403 46.31 65.67 31.05
N VAL A 404 47.57 65.21 31.01
CA VAL A 404 47.89 63.82 30.60
C VAL A 404 47.65 62.87 31.77
N PHE A 405 46.75 61.90 31.61
CA PHE A 405 46.45 60.92 32.65
C PHE A 405 47.20 59.61 32.41
N THR A 406 47.86 59.07 33.43
CA THR A 406 48.67 57.83 33.33
C THR A 406 47.89 56.53 33.57
N THR A 407 46.66 56.64 34.05
CA THR A 407 45.81 55.50 34.42
C THR A 407 45.07 54.90 33.22
N LEU A 408 44.85 53.58 33.24
CA LEU A 408 44.00 52.90 32.25
C LEU A 408 42.54 53.37 32.33
N ARG A 409 41.84 53.36 31.20
CA ARG A 409 40.41 53.68 31.12
C ARG A 409 39.68 52.63 30.30
N ASP A 410 38.51 52.20 30.77
CA ASP A 410 37.63 51.41 29.93
C ASP A 410 36.79 52.35 29.07
N VAL A 411 36.67 52.04 27.78
CA VAL A 411 35.74 52.72 26.89
C VAL A 411 34.66 51.73 26.50
N PHE A 412 33.41 52.09 26.78
CA PHE A 412 32.24 51.41 26.26
C PHE A 412 31.79 52.10 24.98
N VAL A 413 31.49 51.32 23.95
CA VAL A 413 30.94 51.81 22.69
C VAL A 413 29.72 50.98 22.30
N ILE A 414 28.71 51.66 21.78
CA ILE A 414 27.50 51.08 21.20
C ILE A 414 27.32 51.63 19.78
N GLY A 415 27.02 50.73 18.86
CA GLY A 415 26.73 51.03 17.46
C GLY A 415 25.32 50.61 17.11
N ILE A 416 24.73 51.35 16.17
CA ILE A 416 23.47 51.03 15.52
C ILE A 416 23.68 51.03 14.01
N GLY A 417 23.13 50.03 13.33
CA GLY A 417 23.33 49.85 11.91
C GLY A 417 22.49 48.71 11.36
N LYS A 418 22.79 48.34 10.13
CA LYS A 418 22.22 47.17 9.45
C LYS A 418 23.28 46.53 8.59
#